data_AF-A0A1B9MW16-F1
#
_entry.id   AF-A0A1B9MW16-F1
#
_cell.length_a   1.000
_cell.length_b   1.000
_cell.length_c   1.000
_cell.angle_alpha   90.00
_cell.angle_beta   90.00
_cell.angle_gamma   90.00
#
_symmetry.space_group_name_H-M   'P 1'
#
loop_
_entity.id
_entity.type
_entity.pdbx_description
1 polymer ?
#
loop_
_entity_poly.entity_id
_entity_poly.type
_entity_poly.pdbx_seq_one_letter_code
_entity_poly.pdbx_strand_id
1 'polypeptide(L)'
;MEKFLELLTKKGVKHVVQDNKVIINDNLRLRNKEISVLPDNLLIHGDLNLSKTKIQILPKNMAIHGSLNLTDSEIQALPNDFTISGDLNLSITKIKVLPDNLSVGGNLYLEFTDIKALPENLAIGGDLNLAHTDIQSLPENLSISGNLDLTYSMIKALPDNLSVGGNLDLTYSMIQTLPDNLSVGGNLNLANTDIETLPKNLSVGGDIYLINSQINRLSENLSVGGDLDLANTNIQLLGENLTVGGDLDLRNTHIKQLPQKISVNGYLNLRNTRIKTLPENLSVGGYLSVANTDIQVLPKNLFIGGRLNIESTKIKLLPENLSVACGIYLDVDKVQNIVYRKSNQGNLTTIFACWANGGFAIQANGFFGTVDGFYKMIDENFSTENAIKYKKIAQECVEELAQKLNKPSPR
;
A
#
# COMPACT_ATOMS: atom_id res chain seq x y z
N MET A 1 -31.44 -34.34 -17.07
CA MET A 1 -32.24 -34.17 -15.84
C MET A 1 -31.96 -35.28 -14.83
N GLU A 2 -32.29 -36.55 -15.12
CA GLU A 2 -32.17 -37.68 -14.16
C GLU A 2 -30.80 -37.79 -13.47
N LYS A 3 -29.70 -37.86 -14.24
CA LYS A 3 -28.33 -37.93 -13.69
C LYS A 3 -27.99 -36.78 -12.72
N PHE A 4 -28.56 -35.59 -12.96
CA PHE A 4 -28.35 -34.45 -12.07
C PHE A 4 -29.13 -34.61 -10.76
N LEU A 5 -30.37 -35.11 -10.81
CA LEU A 5 -31.18 -35.38 -9.62
C LEU A 5 -30.55 -36.50 -8.75
N GLU A 6 -29.98 -37.53 -9.39
CA GLU A 6 -29.22 -38.57 -8.69
C GLU A 6 -28.01 -37.98 -7.96
N LEU A 7 -27.29 -37.06 -8.61
CA LEU A 7 -26.17 -36.34 -7.98
C LEU A 7 -26.64 -35.52 -6.77
N LEU A 8 -27.73 -34.77 -6.89
CA LEU A 8 -28.27 -33.99 -5.78
C LEU A 8 -28.63 -34.90 -4.59
N THR A 9 -29.33 -36.01 -4.86
CA THR A 9 -29.71 -37.01 -3.85
C THR A 9 -28.48 -37.60 -3.16
N LYS A 10 -27.47 -38.02 -3.93
CA LYS A 10 -26.21 -38.57 -3.39
C LYS A 10 -25.46 -37.57 -2.49
N LYS A 11 -25.62 -36.26 -2.76
CA LYS A 11 -25.00 -35.19 -1.97
C LYS A 11 -25.86 -34.73 -0.79
N GLY A 12 -27.07 -35.28 -0.62
CA GLY A 12 -28.02 -34.81 0.38
C GLY A 12 -28.51 -33.38 0.14
N VAL A 13 -28.44 -32.90 -1.11
CA VAL A 13 -28.93 -31.57 -1.47
C VAL A 13 -30.45 -31.62 -1.56
N LYS A 14 -31.11 -30.87 -0.67
CA LYS A 14 -32.57 -30.71 -0.71
C LYS A 14 -32.96 -29.97 -1.99
N HIS A 15 -33.88 -30.56 -2.74
CA HIS A 15 -34.36 -29.99 -3.99
C HIS A 15 -35.84 -30.36 -4.21
N VAL A 16 -36.52 -29.57 -5.03
CA VAL A 16 -37.89 -29.80 -5.47
C VAL A 16 -37.89 -29.83 -7.00
N VAL A 17 -38.65 -30.73 -7.59
CA VAL A 17 -38.94 -30.72 -9.03
C VAL A 17 -40.41 -30.39 -9.21
N GLN A 18 -40.71 -29.26 -9.84
CA GLN A 18 -42.06 -28.80 -10.09
C GLN A 18 -42.13 -28.17 -11.47
N ASP A 19 -43.15 -28.49 -12.28
CA ASP A 19 -43.37 -27.89 -13.61
C ASP A 19 -42.12 -27.90 -14.51
N ASN A 20 -41.38 -29.03 -14.52
CA ASN A 20 -40.12 -29.22 -15.24
C ASN A 20 -38.98 -28.25 -14.82
N LYS A 21 -39.08 -27.66 -13.63
CA LYS A 21 -38.09 -26.80 -12.98
C LYS A 21 -37.43 -27.54 -11.82
N VAL A 22 -36.11 -27.47 -11.72
CA VAL A 22 -35.38 -27.96 -10.53
C VAL A 22 -35.11 -26.77 -9.63
N ILE A 23 -35.59 -26.85 -8.38
CA ILE A 23 -35.52 -25.76 -7.41
C ILE A 23 -34.65 -26.20 -6.23
N ILE A 24 -33.64 -25.39 -5.92
CA ILE A 24 -32.75 -25.56 -4.78
C ILE A 24 -32.84 -24.29 -3.92
N ASN A 25 -33.32 -24.44 -2.68
CA ASN A 25 -33.58 -23.30 -1.78
C ASN A 25 -32.34 -22.80 -1.01
N ASP A 26 -31.19 -23.42 -1.23
CA ASP A 26 -29.93 -23.16 -0.52
C ASP A 26 -28.77 -23.13 -1.55
N ASN A 27 -27.55 -22.97 -1.06
CA ASN A 27 -26.33 -22.99 -1.83
C ASN A 27 -26.08 -24.36 -2.48
N LEU A 28 -25.69 -24.37 -3.74
CA LEU A 28 -25.29 -25.55 -4.49
C LEU A 28 -23.78 -25.54 -4.77
N ARG A 29 -23.05 -26.46 -4.12
CA ARG A 29 -21.58 -26.60 -4.28
C ARG A 29 -21.24 -27.81 -5.16
N LEU A 30 -20.84 -27.54 -6.39
CA LEU A 30 -20.44 -28.53 -7.41
C LEU A 30 -18.95 -28.42 -7.82
N ARG A 31 -18.17 -27.62 -7.12
CA ARG A 31 -16.72 -27.46 -7.34
C ARG A 31 -15.96 -28.78 -7.46
N ASN A 32 -14.95 -28.81 -8.33
CA ASN A 32 -14.05 -29.96 -8.56
C ASN A 32 -14.82 -31.24 -8.94
N LYS A 33 -15.87 -31.11 -9.75
CA LYS A 33 -16.64 -32.25 -10.26
C LYS A 33 -16.59 -32.26 -11.77
N GLU A 34 -16.73 -33.45 -12.32
CA GLU A 34 -16.85 -33.73 -13.75
C GLU A 34 -18.21 -33.29 -14.32
N ILE A 35 -18.70 -32.12 -13.88
CA ILE A 35 -19.93 -31.51 -14.38
C ILE A 35 -19.59 -30.80 -15.68
N SER A 36 -20.18 -31.29 -16.77
CA SER A 36 -20.09 -30.65 -18.09
C SER A 36 -21.43 -30.06 -18.56
N VAL A 37 -22.54 -30.47 -17.94
CA VAL A 37 -23.90 -30.05 -18.29
C VAL A 37 -24.75 -29.94 -17.03
N LEU A 38 -25.58 -28.91 -16.96
CA LEU A 38 -26.66 -28.74 -16.00
C LEU A 38 -28.01 -28.84 -16.72
N PRO A 39 -29.11 -29.19 -16.02
CA PRO A 39 -30.43 -29.20 -16.64
C PRO A 39 -30.95 -27.78 -16.91
N ASP A 40 -31.73 -27.63 -17.98
CA ASP A 40 -32.57 -26.44 -18.22
C ASP A 40 -33.56 -26.20 -17.06
N ASN A 41 -34.01 -24.96 -16.92
CA ASN A 41 -34.96 -24.52 -15.87
C ASN A 41 -34.44 -24.81 -14.45
N LEU A 42 -33.15 -24.56 -14.19
CA LEU A 42 -32.56 -24.68 -12.87
C LEU A 42 -32.69 -23.35 -12.10
N LEU A 43 -33.33 -23.39 -10.93
CA LEU A 43 -33.43 -22.26 -10.01
C LEU A 43 -32.69 -22.56 -8.72
N ILE A 44 -31.79 -21.65 -8.35
CA ILE A 44 -31.01 -21.70 -7.11
C ILE A 44 -31.26 -20.41 -6.34
N HIS A 45 -31.84 -20.52 -5.15
CA HIS A 45 -32.09 -19.36 -4.30
C HIS A 45 -30.82 -18.87 -3.57
N GLY A 46 -29.84 -19.74 -3.35
CA GLY A 46 -28.54 -19.38 -2.81
C GLY A 46 -27.46 -19.22 -3.90
N ASP A 47 -26.22 -19.43 -3.50
CA ASP A 47 -25.03 -19.38 -4.36
C ASP A 47 -24.85 -20.67 -5.16
N LEU A 48 -24.34 -20.55 -6.37
CA LEU A 48 -23.89 -21.67 -7.19
C LEU A 48 -22.37 -21.64 -7.36
N ASN A 49 -21.69 -22.69 -6.91
CA ASN A 49 -20.26 -22.86 -7.13
C ASN A 49 -19.98 -24.02 -8.10
N LEU A 50 -19.57 -23.64 -9.31
CA LEU A 50 -19.15 -24.50 -10.43
C LEU A 50 -17.65 -24.37 -10.74
N SER A 51 -16.85 -23.82 -9.82
CA SER A 51 -15.41 -23.68 -10.05
C SER A 51 -14.74 -25.03 -10.31
N LYS A 52 -13.74 -25.07 -11.20
CA LYS A 52 -13.00 -26.29 -11.53
C LYS A 52 -13.89 -27.41 -12.05
N THR A 53 -14.82 -27.06 -12.93
CA THR A 53 -15.71 -28.01 -13.61
C THR A 53 -15.51 -27.93 -15.13
N LYS A 54 -16.04 -28.91 -15.86
CA LYS A 54 -15.96 -28.98 -17.33
C LYS A 54 -17.17 -28.31 -18.01
N ILE A 55 -17.89 -27.43 -17.31
CA ILE A 55 -19.08 -26.79 -17.86
C ILE A 55 -18.65 -25.79 -18.92
N GLN A 56 -19.19 -25.92 -20.14
CA GLN A 56 -18.84 -25.06 -21.27
C GLN A 56 -19.94 -24.05 -21.60
N ILE A 57 -21.19 -24.36 -21.22
CA ILE A 57 -22.39 -23.56 -21.50
C ILE A 57 -23.31 -23.62 -20.27
N LEU A 58 -23.90 -22.48 -19.89
CA LEU A 58 -24.97 -22.44 -18.88
C LEU A 58 -26.31 -22.86 -19.50
N PRO A 59 -27.15 -23.64 -18.79
CA PRO A 59 -28.42 -24.13 -19.34
C PRO A 59 -29.45 -23.02 -19.53
N LYS A 60 -30.48 -23.30 -20.34
CA LYS A 60 -31.54 -22.32 -20.63
C LYS A 60 -32.41 -22.09 -19.39
N ASN A 61 -32.93 -20.86 -19.27
CA ASN A 61 -33.82 -20.44 -18.20
C ASN A 61 -33.26 -20.72 -16.79
N MET A 62 -31.94 -20.67 -16.65
CA MET A 62 -31.28 -20.78 -15.36
C MET A 62 -31.41 -19.48 -14.59
N ALA A 63 -31.74 -19.56 -13.31
CA ALA A 63 -31.81 -18.41 -12.43
C ALA A 63 -31.06 -18.69 -11.13
N ILE A 64 -30.23 -17.74 -10.71
CA ILE A 64 -29.51 -17.77 -9.43
C ILE A 64 -29.83 -16.45 -8.72
N HIS A 65 -30.30 -16.52 -7.48
CA HIS A 65 -30.53 -15.31 -6.67
C HIS A 65 -29.32 -14.92 -5.80
N GLY A 66 -28.41 -15.85 -5.51
CA GLY A 66 -27.12 -15.58 -4.88
C GLY A 66 -26.01 -15.27 -5.90
N SER A 67 -24.78 -15.64 -5.54
CA SER A 67 -23.58 -15.46 -6.37
C SER A 67 -23.32 -16.69 -7.27
N LEU A 68 -22.67 -16.44 -8.41
CA LEU A 68 -22.20 -17.48 -9.33
C LEU A 68 -20.67 -17.51 -9.38
N ASN A 69 -20.08 -18.64 -8.99
CA ASN A 69 -18.65 -18.87 -9.13
C ASN A 69 -18.38 -19.94 -10.22
N LEU A 70 -17.73 -19.51 -11.30
CA LEU A 70 -17.29 -20.31 -12.44
C LEU A 70 -15.75 -20.36 -12.57
N THR A 71 -14.99 -19.95 -11.53
CA THR A 71 -13.53 -19.88 -11.57
C THR A 71 -12.90 -21.16 -12.11
N ASP A 72 -11.97 -21.05 -13.05
CA ASP A 72 -11.22 -22.20 -13.60
C ASP A 72 -12.16 -23.29 -14.14
N SER A 73 -13.29 -22.90 -14.74
CA SER A 73 -14.17 -23.78 -15.50
C SER A 73 -13.97 -23.61 -17.01
N GLU A 74 -14.48 -24.56 -17.79
CA GLU A 74 -14.37 -24.52 -19.26
C GLU A 74 -15.41 -23.60 -19.93
N ILE A 75 -16.09 -22.71 -19.19
CA ILE A 75 -17.12 -21.83 -19.73
C ILE A 75 -16.52 -20.91 -20.80
N GLN A 76 -17.21 -20.79 -21.94
CA GLN A 76 -16.73 -20.00 -23.08
C GLN A 76 -17.60 -18.77 -23.35
N ALA A 77 -18.87 -18.79 -22.94
CA ALA A 77 -19.80 -17.69 -23.12
C ALA A 77 -20.91 -17.75 -22.06
N LEU A 78 -21.46 -16.57 -21.74
CA LEU A 78 -22.69 -16.45 -20.96
C LEU A 78 -23.90 -16.29 -21.91
N PRO A 79 -25.10 -16.66 -21.48
CA PRO A 79 -26.34 -16.32 -22.21
C PRO A 79 -26.50 -14.81 -22.41
N ASN A 80 -27.09 -14.39 -23.53
CA ASN A 80 -27.24 -12.96 -23.87
C ASN A 80 -28.10 -12.17 -22.86
N ASP A 81 -29.06 -12.84 -22.22
CA ASP A 81 -29.99 -12.30 -21.23
C ASP A 81 -29.55 -12.61 -19.78
N PHE A 82 -28.28 -12.99 -19.59
CA PHE A 82 -27.77 -13.37 -18.28
C PHE A 82 -27.72 -12.17 -17.32
N THR A 83 -28.35 -12.32 -16.17
CA THR A 83 -28.31 -11.37 -15.05
C THR A 83 -28.05 -12.11 -13.74
N ILE A 84 -27.35 -11.46 -12.81
CA ILE A 84 -27.05 -12.03 -11.49
C ILE A 84 -27.12 -10.93 -10.43
N SER A 85 -27.84 -11.18 -9.32
CA SER A 85 -27.98 -10.21 -8.23
C SER A 85 -26.80 -10.22 -7.25
N GLY A 86 -26.12 -11.35 -7.12
CA GLY A 86 -24.89 -11.48 -6.34
C GLY A 86 -23.62 -11.21 -7.16
N ASP A 87 -22.52 -11.79 -6.69
CA ASP A 87 -21.23 -11.73 -7.35
C ASP A 87 -21.16 -12.68 -8.55
N LEU A 88 -20.35 -12.33 -9.53
CA LEU A 88 -20.02 -13.16 -10.68
C LEU A 88 -18.50 -13.34 -10.77
N ASN A 89 -18.04 -14.57 -10.58
CA ASN A 89 -16.63 -14.89 -10.76
C ASN A 89 -16.43 -15.77 -12.00
N LEU A 90 -15.72 -15.21 -12.99
CA LEU A 90 -15.33 -15.86 -14.25
C LEU A 90 -13.80 -15.96 -14.36
N SER A 91 -13.07 -15.80 -13.25
CA SER A 91 -11.61 -15.85 -13.23
C SER A 91 -11.08 -17.14 -13.85
N ILE A 92 -10.01 -17.07 -14.65
CA ILE A 92 -9.34 -18.26 -15.24
C ILE A 92 -10.30 -19.08 -16.15
N THR A 93 -11.32 -18.44 -16.72
CA THR A 93 -12.21 -19.09 -17.71
C THR A 93 -11.78 -18.75 -19.14
N LYS A 94 -12.41 -19.40 -20.12
CA LYS A 94 -12.15 -19.17 -21.56
C LYS A 94 -13.07 -18.11 -22.16
N ILE A 95 -13.72 -17.29 -21.33
CA ILE A 95 -14.61 -16.23 -21.79
C ILE A 95 -13.79 -15.16 -22.51
N LYS A 96 -14.33 -14.73 -23.66
CA LYS A 96 -13.73 -13.69 -24.52
C LYS A 96 -14.59 -12.46 -24.66
N VAL A 97 -15.91 -12.60 -24.46
CA VAL A 97 -16.91 -11.55 -24.65
C VAL A 97 -17.99 -11.72 -23.59
N LEU A 98 -18.43 -10.60 -23.02
CA LEU A 98 -19.57 -10.55 -22.10
C LEU A 98 -20.85 -10.14 -22.86
N PRO A 99 -22.04 -10.54 -22.39
CA PRO A 99 -23.31 -10.07 -22.95
C PRO A 99 -23.44 -8.54 -22.90
N ASP A 100 -24.02 -7.93 -23.95
CA ASP A 100 -24.13 -6.47 -24.11
C ASP A 100 -24.83 -5.76 -22.94
N ASN A 101 -25.78 -6.43 -22.28
CA ASN A 101 -26.57 -5.88 -21.17
C ASN A 101 -26.33 -6.63 -19.86
N LEU A 102 -25.12 -7.16 -19.67
CA LEU A 102 -24.76 -7.86 -18.43
C LEU A 102 -24.93 -6.91 -17.23
N SER A 103 -25.70 -7.37 -16.24
CA SER A 103 -25.87 -6.70 -14.96
C SER A 103 -25.45 -7.64 -13.83
N VAL A 104 -24.54 -7.17 -12.99
CA VAL A 104 -24.02 -7.86 -11.80
C VAL A 104 -24.33 -7.02 -10.57
N GLY A 105 -25.18 -7.50 -9.67
CA GLY A 105 -25.56 -6.76 -8.48
C GLY A 105 -24.45 -6.64 -7.43
N GLY A 106 -23.51 -7.59 -7.42
CA GLY A 106 -22.31 -7.56 -6.57
C GLY A 106 -21.03 -7.24 -7.35
N ASN A 107 -19.98 -8.00 -7.08
CA ASN A 107 -18.65 -7.87 -7.68
C ASN A 107 -18.51 -8.71 -8.96
N LEU A 108 -17.72 -8.23 -9.92
CA LEU A 108 -17.38 -8.93 -11.15
C LEU A 108 -15.87 -9.24 -11.21
N TYR A 109 -15.52 -10.53 -11.25
CA TYR A 109 -14.14 -10.99 -11.36
C TYR A 109 -13.87 -11.63 -12.72
N LEU A 110 -12.93 -11.06 -13.47
CA LEU A 110 -12.55 -11.45 -14.83
C LEU A 110 -11.04 -11.72 -14.97
N GLU A 111 -10.33 -11.80 -13.85
CA GLU A 111 -8.87 -12.01 -13.84
C GLU A 111 -8.46 -13.25 -14.64
N PHE A 112 -7.36 -13.15 -15.39
CA PHE A 112 -6.85 -14.24 -16.24
C PHE A 112 -7.86 -14.77 -17.27
N THR A 113 -8.74 -13.91 -17.81
CA THR A 113 -9.59 -14.23 -18.97
C THR A 113 -9.05 -13.60 -20.24
N ASP A 114 -9.50 -14.11 -21.39
CA ASP A 114 -9.14 -13.61 -22.73
C ASP A 114 -9.99 -12.39 -23.14
N ILE A 115 -10.65 -11.70 -22.19
CA ILE A 115 -11.49 -10.52 -22.48
C ILE A 115 -10.62 -9.37 -22.99
N LYS A 116 -11.09 -8.73 -24.07
CA LYS A 116 -10.43 -7.58 -24.70
C LYS A 116 -11.20 -6.28 -24.60
N ALA A 117 -12.50 -6.35 -24.32
CA ALA A 117 -13.38 -5.20 -24.19
C ALA A 117 -14.55 -5.54 -23.26
N LEU A 118 -15.07 -4.52 -22.57
CA LEU A 118 -16.31 -4.60 -21.81
C LEU A 118 -17.48 -4.07 -22.66
N PRO A 119 -18.71 -4.54 -22.39
CA PRO A 119 -19.89 -3.98 -23.03
C PRO A 119 -20.17 -2.56 -22.52
N GLU A 120 -20.69 -1.69 -23.40
CA GLU A 120 -20.94 -0.27 -23.10
C GLU A 120 -21.94 -0.06 -21.96
N ASN A 121 -22.93 -0.96 -21.82
CA ASN A 121 -23.98 -0.87 -20.81
C ASN A 121 -23.71 -1.77 -19.59
N LEU A 122 -22.46 -2.13 -19.32
CA LEU A 122 -22.10 -2.95 -18.17
C LEU A 122 -22.48 -2.27 -16.86
N ALA A 123 -23.30 -2.94 -16.05
CA ALA A 123 -23.67 -2.46 -14.71
C ALA A 123 -23.12 -3.39 -13.63
N ILE A 124 -22.39 -2.82 -12.68
CA ILE A 124 -21.77 -3.54 -11.56
C ILE A 124 -22.10 -2.78 -10.26
N GLY A 125 -22.61 -3.49 -9.26
CA GLY A 125 -22.96 -2.89 -7.97
C GLY A 125 -21.77 -2.71 -7.01
N GLY A 126 -20.70 -3.48 -7.19
CA GLY A 126 -19.49 -3.45 -6.36
C GLY A 126 -18.19 -3.33 -7.16
N ASP A 127 -17.24 -4.22 -6.85
CA ASP A 127 -15.87 -4.22 -7.38
C ASP A 127 -15.80 -4.82 -8.79
N LEU A 128 -14.83 -4.34 -9.59
CA LEU A 128 -14.48 -4.89 -10.89
C LEU A 128 -12.99 -5.28 -10.90
N ASN A 129 -12.71 -6.57 -11.10
CA ASN A 129 -11.34 -7.07 -11.26
C ASN A 129 -11.10 -7.56 -12.68
N LEU A 130 -10.17 -6.91 -13.38
CA LEU A 130 -9.70 -7.17 -14.74
C LEU A 130 -8.20 -7.46 -14.77
N ALA A 131 -7.60 -7.82 -13.64
CA ALA A 131 -6.17 -8.08 -13.55
C ALA A 131 -5.76 -9.19 -14.54
N HIS A 132 -4.61 -9.04 -15.18
CA HIS A 132 -4.09 -10.02 -16.16
C HIS A 132 -5.06 -10.31 -17.33
N THR A 133 -5.78 -9.30 -17.80
CA THR A 133 -6.58 -9.39 -19.04
C THR A 133 -5.95 -8.59 -20.18
N ASP A 134 -6.32 -8.92 -21.41
CA ASP A 134 -5.88 -8.23 -22.64
C ASP A 134 -6.65 -6.92 -22.90
N ILE A 135 -7.36 -6.39 -21.90
CA ILE A 135 -8.18 -5.18 -22.05
C ILE A 135 -7.30 -3.96 -22.35
N GLN A 136 -7.70 -3.17 -23.36
CA GLN A 136 -6.95 -2.01 -23.84
C GLN A 136 -7.67 -0.67 -23.58
N SER A 137 -8.99 -0.71 -23.38
CA SER A 137 -9.83 0.44 -23.09
C SER A 137 -11.02 0.05 -22.23
N LEU A 138 -11.55 1.01 -21.48
CA LEU A 138 -12.80 0.88 -20.73
C LEU A 138 -13.92 1.65 -21.43
N PRO A 139 -15.20 1.29 -21.22
CA PRO A 139 -16.34 2.07 -21.70
C PRO A 139 -16.34 3.50 -21.16
N GLU A 140 -16.76 4.47 -21.98
CA GLU A 140 -16.71 5.90 -21.62
C GLU A 140 -17.54 6.26 -20.38
N ASN A 141 -18.65 5.55 -20.17
CA ASN A 141 -19.59 5.80 -19.06
C ASN A 141 -19.42 4.80 -17.89
N LEU A 142 -18.30 4.08 -17.83
CA LEU A 142 -18.05 3.15 -16.73
C LEU A 142 -17.92 3.91 -15.41
N SER A 143 -18.76 3.54 -14.44
CA SER A 143 -18.69 4.04 -13.06
C SER A 143 -18.56 2.87 -12.11
N ILE A 144 -17.55 2.90 -11.24
CA ILE A 144 -17.29 1.84 -10.26
C ILE A 144 -17.48 2.40 -8.85
N SER A 145 -18.50 1.91 -8.13
CA SER A 145 -18.75 2.29 -6.73
C SER A 145 -17.73 1.69 -5.76
N GLY A 146 -17.20 0.50 -6.09
CA GLY A 146 -16.19 -0.22 -5.34
C GLY A 146 -14.77 0.00 -5.87
N ASN A 147 -13.97 -1.06 -5.82
CA ASN A 147 -12.59 -1.10 -6.30
C ASN A 147 -12.53 -1.47 -7.79
N LEU A 148 -11.53 -0.92 -8.48
CA LEU A 148 -11.18 -1.27 -9.86
C LEU A 148 -9.73 -1.77 -9.92
N ASP A 149 -9.55 -3.03 -10.28
CA ASP A 149 -8.24 -3.66 -10.45
C ASP A 149 -7.94 -3.89 -11.94
N LEU A 150 -6.90 -3.23 -12.44
CA LEU A 150 -6.38 -3.25 -13.81
C LEU A 150 -4.91 -3.72 -13.84
N THR A 151 -4.45 -4.39 -12.79
CA THR A 151 -3.06 -4.87 -12.65
C THR A 151 -2.67 -5.75 -13.84
N TYR A 152 -1.48 -5.52 -14.43
CA TYR A 152 -1.01 -6.22 -15.64
C TYR A 152 -1.96 -6.16 -16.85
N SER A 153 -2.80 -5.12 -16.97
CA SER A 153 -3.62 -4.88 -18.16
C SER A 153 -2.85 -4.13 -19.26
N MET A 154 -3.39 -4.16 -20.48
CA MET A 154 -2.85 -3.45 -21.64
C MET A 154 -3.43 -2.03 -21.80
N ILE A 155 -4.12 -1.51 -20.78
CA ILE A 155 -4.72 -0.18 -20.78
C ILE A 155 -3.64 0.90 -20.88
N LYS A 156 -3.84 1.85 -21.79
CA LYS A 156 -2.93 3.00 -22.01
C LYS A 156 -3.51 4.34 -21.56
N ALA A 157 -4.84 4.43 -21.49
CA ALA A 157 -5.59 5.60 -21.03
C ALA A 157 -6.89 5.15 -20.37
N LEU A 158 -7.38 5.94 -19.42
CA LEU A 158 -8.69 5.75 -18.79
C LEU A 158 -9.70 6.73 -19.42
N PRO A 159 -11.01 6.42 -19.37
CA PRO A 159 -12.06 7.34 -19.79
C PRO A 159 -12.02 8.67 -19.02
N ASP A 160 -12.36 9.77 -19.70
CA ASP A 160 -12.29 11.13 -19.14
C ASP A 160 -13.14 11.31 -17.87
N ASN A 161 -14.27 10.61 -17.79
CA ASN A 161 -15.24 10.73 -16.70
C ASN A 161 -15.19 9.55 -15.71
N LEU A 162 -14.13 8.74 -15.73
CA LEU A 162 -14.02 7.60 -14.82
C LEU A 162 -13.98 8.08 -13.35
N SER A 163 -14.86 7.50 -12.53
CA SER A 163 -14.87 7.66 -11.08
C SER A 163 -14.81 6.29 -10.42
N VAL A 164 -13.93 6.15 -9.41
CA VAL A 164 -13.77 4.94 -8.62
C VAL A 164 -14.02 5.27 -7.15
N GLY A 165 -15.08 4.71 -6.57
CA GLY A 165 -15.47 4.97 -5.18
C GLY A 165 -14.51 4.34 -4.16
N GLY A 166 -13.88 3.22 -4.51
CA GLY A 166 -12.85 2.55 -3.73
C GLY A 166 -11.43 2.78 -4.26
N ASN A 167 -10.63 1.73 -4.28
CA ASN A 167 -9.24 1.73 -4.75
C ASN A 167 -9.16 1.54 -6.26
N LEU A 168 -8.15 2.16 -6.88
CA LEU A 168 -7.78 1.95 -8.28
C LEU A 168 -6.36 1.38 -8.35
N ASP A 169 -6.23 0.13 -8.81
CA ASP A 169 -4.92 -0.51 -9.02
C ASP A 169 -4.60 -0.63 -10.51
N LEU A 170 -3.50 -0.02 -10.93
CA LEU A 170 -2.95 0.00 -12.29
C LEU A 170 -1.53 -0.58 -12.34
N THR A 171 -1.09 -1.30 -11.29
CA THR A 171 0.27 -1.82 -11.19
C THR A 171 0.65 -2.64 -12.42
N TYR A 172 1.83 -2.41 -12.99
CA TYR A 172 2.31 -3.08 -14.22
C TYR A 172 1.41 -2.93 -15.45
N SER A 173 0.45 -2.01 -15.46
CA SER A 173 -0.30 -1.67 -16.68
C SER A 173 0.53 -0.78 -17.61
N MET A 174 0.06 -0.64 -18.85
CA MET A 174 0.68 0.24 -19.86
C MET A 174 0.19 1.70 -19.78
N ILE A 175 -0.38 2.13 -18.65
CA ILE A 175 -0.95 3.47 -18.48
C ILE A 175 0.13 4.54 -18.64
N GLN A 176 -0.13 5.54 -19.49
CA GLN A 176 0.81 6.64 -19.76
C GLN A 176 0.31 7.99 -19.24
N THR A 177 -1.02 8.16 -19.15
CA THR A 177 -1.68 9.38 -18.67
C THR A 177 -2.93 9.04 -17.90
N LEU A 178 -3.28 9.87 -16.92
CA LEU A 178 -4.56 9.82 -16.22
C LEU A 178 -5.45 10.98 -16.69
N PRO A 179 -6.79 10.83 -16.65
CA PRO A 179 -7.72 11.89 -17.01
C PRO A 179 -7.67 13.03 -15.99
N ASP A 180 -7.89 14.26 -16.47
CA ASP A 180 -7.66 15.49 -15.69
C ASP A 180 -8.49 15.56 -14.40
N ASN A 181 -9.69 14.98 -14.39
CA ASN A 181 -10.63 15.02 -13.27
C ASN A 181 -10.81 13.65 -12.58
N LEU A 182 -9.81 12.77 -12.66
CA LEU A 182 -9.86 11.48 -12.00
C LEU A 182 -10.09 11.64 -10.49
N SER A 183 -11.10 10.95 -9.97
CA SER A 183 -11.37 10.85 -8.53
C SER A 183 -11.32 9.40 -8.08
N VAL A 184 -10.50 9.15 -7.05
CA VAL A 184 -10.37 7.84 -6.40
C VAL A 184 -10.69 8.01 -4.92
N GLY A 185 -11.75 7.37 -4.44
CA GLY A 185 -12.19 7.49 -3.04
C GLY A 185 -11.22 6.82 -2.04
N GLY A 186 -10.55 5.76 -2.46
CA GLY A 186 -9.53 5.05 -1.69
C GLY A 186 -8.10 5.34 -2.18
N ASN A 187 -7.32 4.28 -2.35
CA ASN A 187 -5.91 4.30 -2.75
C ASN A 187 -5.75 4.25 -4.27
N LEU A 188 -4.71 4.91 -4.79
CA LEU A 188 -4.31 4.87 -6.19
C LEU A 188 -2.93 4.21 -6.32
N ASN A 189 -2.87 3.06 -6.98
CA ASN A 189 -1.62 2.34 -7.20
C ASN A 189 -1.20 2.39 -8.68
N LEU A 190 -0.06 3.03 -8.95
CA LEU A 190 0.56 3.24 -10.26
C LEU A 190 1.98 2.68 -10.29
N ALA A 191 2.31 1.76 -9.38
CA ALA A 191 3.65 1.20 -9.31
C ALA A 191 4.02 0.42 -10.58
N ASN A 192 5.26 0.58 -11.03
CA ASN A 192 5.80 -0.05 -12.24
C ASN A 192 5.01 0.30 -13.53
N THR A 193 4.53 1.54 -13.63
CA THR A 193 3.88 2.07 -14.84
C THR A 193 4.76 3.10 -15.55
N ASP A 194 4.39 3.43 -16.79
CA ASP A 194 5.08 4.45 -17.59
C ASP A 194 4.57 5.88 -17.30
N ILE A 195 3.82 6.10 -16.22
CA ILE A 195 3.28 7.42 -15.87
C ILE A 195 4.41 8.44 -15.61
N GLU A 196 4.39 9.57 -16.32
CA GLU A 196 5.41 10.62 -16.18
C GLU A 196 4.92 11.82 -15.34
N THR A 197 3.61 12.03 -15.27
CA THR A 197 2.96 13.15 -14.56
C THR A 197 1.60 12.75 -14.01
N LEU A 198 1.21 13.35 -12.89
CA LEU A 198 -0.17 13.30 -12.37
C LEU A 198 -0.98 14.51 -12.85
N PRO A 199 -2.31 14.37 -13.04
CA PRO A 199 -3.17 15.48 -13.42
C PRO A 199 -3.29 16.50 -12.28
N LYS A 200 -3.48 17.78 -12.62
CA LYS A 200 -3.45 18.88 -11.65
C LYS A 200 -4.58 18.81 -10.62
N ASN A 201 -5.73 18.26 -11.01
CA ASN A 201 -6.94 18.17 -10.18
C ASN A 201 -7.17 16.75 -9.65
N LEU A 202 -6.13 15.90 -9.63
CA LEU A 202 -6.22 14.56 -9.07
C LEU A 202 -6.66 14.61 -7.61
N SER A 203 -7.71 13.87 -7.27
CA SER A 203 -8.17 13.69 -5.90
C SER A 203 -8.09 12.21 -5.50
N VAL A 204 -7.31 11.92 -4.47
CA VAL A 204 -7.17 10.57 -3.88
C VAL A 204 -7.44 10.66 -2.39
N GLY A 205 -8.42 9.89 -1.91
CA GLY A 205 -8.83 9.90 -0.51
C GLY A 205 -7.85 9.21 0.43
N GLY A 206 -7.11 8.21 -0.06
CA GLY A 206 -6.11 7.46 0.68
C GLY A 206 -4.69 7.68 0.17
N ASP A 207 -4.00 6.58 -0.10
CA ASP A 207 -2.58 6.52 -0.44
C ASP A 207 -2.33 6.61 -1.96
N ILE A 208 -1.17 7.12 -2.35
CA ILE A 208 -0.68 7.09 -3.73
C ILE A 208 0.65 6.33 -3.80
N TYR A 209 0.68 5.25 -4.58
CA TYR A 209 1.89 4.45 -4.83
C TYR A 209 2.39 4.64 -6.26
N LEU A 210 3.62 5.13 -6.41
CA LEU A 210 4.27 5.43 -7.68
C LEU A 210 5.62 4.71 -7.84
N ILE A 211 5.86 3.69 -7.01
CA ILE A 211 7.14 2.96 -6.93
C ILE A 211 7.58 2.50 -8.33
N ASN A 212 8.84 2.74 -8.69
CA ASN A 212 9.42 2.38 -9.99
C ASN A 212 8.70 2.97 -11.23
N SER A 213 7.86 4.00 -11.08
CA SER A 213 7.28 4.71 -12.23
C SER A 213 8.24 5.73 -12.85
N GLN A 214 7.86 6.29 -14.00
CA GLN A 214 8.64 7.31 -14.72
C GLN A 214 8.40 8.74 -14.24
N ILE A 215 7.68 8.93 -13.14
CA ILE A 215 7.32 10.25 -12.64
C ILE A 215 8.58 11.08 -12.31
N ASN A 216 8.64 12.29 -12.85
CA ASN A 216 9.79 13.19 -12.70
C ASN A 216 9.46 14.51 -11.98
N ARG A 217 8.17 14.86 -11.89
CA ARG A 217 7.65 16.02 -11.16
C ARG A 217 6.23 15.79 -10.65
N LEU A 218 5.90 16.40 -9.51
CA LEU A 218 4.52 16.52 -9.02
C LEU A 218 3.97 17.92 -9.30
N SER A 219 2.64 18.05 -9.30
CA SER A 219 1.93 19.33 -9.40
C SER A 219 2.05 20.16 -8.12
N GLU A 220 1.97 21.49 -8.25
CA GLU A 220 2.20 22.43 -7.13
C GLU A 220 1.27 22.23 -5.92
N ASN A 221 0.04 21.76 -6.14
CA ASN A 221 -1.01 21.65 -5.11
C ASN A 221 -1.50 20.22 -4.91
N LEU A 222 -0.65 19.21 -5.12
CA LEU A 222 -1.03 17.83 -4.84
C LEU A 222 -1.30 17.64 -3.34
N SER A 223 -2.45 17.08 -3.02
CA SER A 223 -2.83 16.69 -1.67
C SER A 223 -3.06 15.18 -1.64
N VAL A 224 -2.40 14.49 -0.71
CA VAL A 224 -2.55 13.05 -0.48
C VAL A 224 -3.07 12.84 0.94
N GLY A 225 -4.24 12.19 1.07
CA GLY A 225 -4.88 11.97 2.38
C GLY A 225 -4.09 11.04 3.28
N GLY A 226 -3.48 10.00 2.69
CA GLY A 226 -2.61 9.04 3.37
C GLY A 226 -1.14 9.18 2.95
N ASP A 227 -0.54 8.05 2.60
CA ASP A 227 0.87 7.89 2.27
C ASP A 227 1.15 8.21 0.78
N LEU A 228 2.35 8.71 0.51
CA LEU A 228 2.88 8.95 -0.83
C LEU A 228 4.21 8.21 -1.01
N ASP A 229 4.20 7.12 -1.78
CA ASP A 229 5.40 6.34 -2.08
C ASP A 229 5.91 6.62 -3.49
N LEU A 230 7.06 7.30 -3.57
CA LEU A 230 7.79 7.66 -4.79
C LEU A 230 9.11 6.90 -4.90
N ALA A 231 9.30 5.80 -4.15
CA ALA A 231 10.54 5.06 -4.12
C ALA A 231 11.00 4.62 -5.52
N ASN A 232 12.30 4.75 -5.78
CA ASN A 232 12.94 4.36 -7.05
C ASN A 232 12.40 5.08 -8.30
N THR A 233 11.76 6.24 -8.16
CA THR A 233 11.33 7.07 -9.30
C THR A 233 12.41 8.06 -9.73
N ASN A 234 12.18 8.71 -10.88
CA ASN A 234 13.04 9.77 -11.40
C ASN A 234 12.66 11.17 -10.86
N ILE A 235 11.90 11.25 -9.77
CA ILE A 235 11.37 12.51 -9.23
C ILE A 235 12.48 13.52 -8.90
N GLN A 236 12.31 14.76 -9.38
CA GLN A 236 13.24 15.87 -9.15
C GLN A 236 12.58 17.08 -8.47
N LEU A 237 11.25 17.18 -8.50
CA LEU A 237 10.48 18.29 -7.95
C LEU A 237 9.14 17.80 -7.36
N LEU A 238 8.84 18.19 -6.12
CA LEU A 238 7.63 17.77 -5.39
C LEU A 238 6.45 18.76 -5.46
N GLY A 239 6.67 19.99 -5.94
CA GLY A 239 5.68 21.06 -5.87
C GLY A 239 5.71 21.81 -4.53
N GLU A 240 5.47 23.12 -4.54
CA GLU A 240 5.67 23.98 -3.37
C GLU A 240 4.65 23.77 -2.22
N ASN A 241 3.42 23.33 -2.55
CA ASN A 241 2.33 23.14 -1.58
C ASN A 241 1.94 21.66 -1.41
N LEU A 242 2.87 20.73 -1.63
CA LEU A 242 2.62 19.31 -1.40
C LEU A 242 2.22 19.07 0.07
N THR A 243 1.07 18.41 0.25
CA THR A 243 0.59 17.95 1.57
C THR A 243 0.44 16.43 1.55
N VAL A 244 1.04 15.76 2.54
CA VAL A 244 0.95 14.31 2.72
C VAL A 244 0.45 14.04 4.14
N GLY A 245 -0.71 13.39 4.25
CA GLY A 245 -1.34 13.12 5.53
C GLY A 245 -0.64 12.02 6.35
N GLY A 246 0.08 11.11 5.69
CA GLY A 246 0.84 10.02 6.30
C GLY A 246 2.35 10.09 6.00
N ASP A 247 2.88 8.98 5.49
CA ASP A 247 4.29 8.76 5.15
C ASP A 247 4.65 9.28 3.75
N LEU A 248 5.88 9.77 3.59
CA LEU A 248 6.48 10.16 2.31
C LEU A 248 7.79 9.38 2.08
N ASP A 249 7.74 8.39 1.19
CA ASP A 249 8.93 7.62 0.79
C ASP A 249 9.50 8.16 -0.53
N LEU A 250 10.72 8.71 -0.45
CA LEU A 250 11.51 9.26 -1.56
C LEU A 250 12.82 8.49 -1.74
N ARG A 251 12.96 7.28 -1.18
CA ARG A 251 14.21 6.52 -1.24
C ARG A 251 14.62 6.22 -2.68
N ASN A 252 15.92 6.25 -2.94
CA ASN A 252 16.52 5.98 -4.26
C ASN A 252 16.00 6.90 -5.38
N THR A 253 15.53 8.11 -5.05
CA THR A 253 15.10 9.10 -6.05
C THR A 253 16.20 10.09 -6.42
N HIS A 254 15.93 10.89 -7.45
CA HIS A 254 16.83 11.95 -7.94
C HIS A 254 16.59 13.33 -7.29
N ILE A 255 15.78 13.39 -6.23
CA ILE A 255 15.43 14.61 -5.53
C ILE A 255 16.68 15.31 -4.97
N LYS A 256 16.78 16.62 -5.18
CA LYS A 256 17.92 17.43 -4.75
C LYS A 256 17.57 18.38 -3.60
N GLN A 257 16.30 18.77 -3.50
CA GLN A 257 15.78 19.72 -2.52
C GLN A 257 14.33 19.38 -2.21
N LEU A 258 13.92 19.64 -0.97
CA LEU A 258 12.52 19.62 -0.58
C LEU A 258 11.93 21.05 -0.66
N PRO A 259 10.62 21.18 -0.88
CA PRO A 259 9.91 22.45 -0.72
C PRO A 259 10.13 23.07 0.65
N GLN A 260 10.12 24.40 0.75
CA GLN A 260 10.35 25.10 2.02
C GLN A 260 9.23 24.85 3.04
N LYS A 261 8.00 24.64 2.56
CA LYS A 261 6.79 24.46 3.39
C LYS A 261 6.30 23.01 3.40
N ILE A 262 7.21 22.05 3.41
CA ILE A 262 6.85 20.63 3.50
C ILE A 262 6.50 20.24 4.95
N SER A 263 5.40 19.52 5.12
CA SER A 263 5.01 18.87 6.38
C SER A 263 4.69 17.42 6.11
N VAL A 264 5.24 16.52 6.92
CA VAL A 264 4.99 15.07 6.85
C VAL A 264 4.59 14.59 8.23
N ASN A 265 3.34 14.16 8.39
CA ASN A 265 2.83 13.73 9.69
C ASN A 265 3.39 12.36 10.10
N GLY A 266 3.67 11.49 9.12
CA GLY A 266 4.26 10.18 9.32
C GLY A 266 5.77 10.20 9.15
N TYR A 267 6.27 9.27 8.34
CA TYR A 267 7.68 9.01 8.08
C TYR A 267 8.15 9.76 6.84
N LEU A 268 9.36 10.31 6.88
CA LEU A 268 10.03 10.89 5.73
C LEU A 268 11.30 10.09 5.43
N ASN A 269 11.28 9.36 4.31
CA ASN A 269 12.41 8.52 3.89
C ASN A 269 13.11 9.12 2.67
N LEU A 270 14.30 9.69 2.88
CA LEU A 270 15.16 10.31 1.88
C LEU A 270 16.41 9.46 1.59
N ARG A 271 16.40 8.18 1.97
CA ARG A 271 17.58 7.32 1.88
C ARG A 271 18.09 7.21 0.42
N ASN A 272 19.41 7.27 0.24
CA ASN A 272 20.05 7.16 -1.07
C ASN A 272 19.59 8.23 -2.10
N THR A 273 19.18 9.41 -1.64
CA THR A 273 18.85 10.55 -2.52
C THR A 273 20.05 11.49 -2.71
N ARG A 274 19.93 12.44 -3.64
CA ARG A 274 20.96 13.47 -3.92
C ARG A 274 20.72 14.77 -3.13
N ILE A 275 19.91 14.71 -2.08
CA ILE A 275 19.60 15.86 -1.24
C ILE A 275 20.84 16.31 -0.46
N LYS A 276 21.03 17.64 -0.35
CA LYS A 276 22.18 18.25 0.34
C LYS A 276 21.83 19.02 1.59
N THR A 277 20.58 19.47 1.69
CA THR A 277 20.06 20.29 2.78
C THR A 277 18.61 19.95 3.04
N LEU A 278 18.17 20.08 4.30
CA LEU A 278 16.77 20.03 4.69
C LEU A 278 16.25 21.47 4.90
N PRO A 279 14.95 21.74 4.72
CA PRO A 279 14.34 23.03 5.06
C PRO A 279 14.51 23.36 6.55
N GLU A 280 14.69 24.64 6.89
CA GLU A 280 14.96 25.08 8.27
C GLU A 280 13.84 24.74 9.27
N ASN A 281 12.60 24.72 8.80
CA ASN A 281 11.41 24.44 9.61
C ASN A 281 10.80 23.06 9.33
N LEU A 282 11.62 22.11 8.86
CA LEU A 282 11.16 20.75 8.61
C LEU A 282 10.66 20.10 9.91
N SER A 283 9.42 19.63 9.88
CA SER A 283 8.81 18.82 10.95
C SER A 283 8.41 17.47 10.39
N VAL A 284 8.80 16.40 11.08
CA VAL A 284 8.43 15.02 10.75
C VAL A 284 7.79 14.40 11.98
N GLY A 285 6.51 14.01 11.89
CA GLY A 285 5.79 13.50 13.05
C GLY A 285 6.26 12.10 13.49
N GLY A 286 6.84 11.32 12.58
CA GLY A 286 7.41 10.01 12.88
C GLY A 286 8.92 9.91 12.60
N TYR A 287 9.31 8.95 11.77
CA TYR A 287 10.70 8.63 11.44
C TYR A 287 11.26 9.51 10.32
N LEU A 288 12.45 10.07 10.51
CA LEU A 288 13.22 10.74 9.45
C LEU A 288 14.46 9.91 9.12
N SER A 289 14.57 9.43 7.88
CA SER A 289 15.80 8.83 7.35
C SER A 289 16.40 9.69 6.27
N VAL A 290 17.63 10.13 6.49
CA VAL A 290 18.49 10.74 5.47
C VAL A 290 19.76 9.91 5.24
N ALA A 291 19.69 8.61 5.55
CA ALA A 291 20.82 7.72 5.42
C ALA A 291 21.38 7.69 3.99
N ASN A 292 22.69 7.58 3.84
CA ASN A 292 23.36 7.58 2.52
C ASN A 292 23.04 8.82 1.64
N THR A 293 22.92 10.00 2.24
CA THR A 293 22.76 11.27 1.51
C THR A 293 24.01 12.15 1.62
N ASP A 294 24.07 13.20 0.81
CA ASP A 294 25.15 14.20 0.81
C ASP A 294 24.97 15.32 1.87
N ILE A 295 24.00 15.17 2.78
CA ILE A 295 23.73 16.16 3.83
C ILE A 295 24.95 16.32 4.74
N GLN A 296 25.30 17.58 4.99
CA GLN A 296 26.44 17.96 5.85
C GLN A 296 26.00 18.57 7.19
N VAL A 297 24.83 19.19 7.23
CA VAL A 297 24.33 19.92 8.39
C VAL A 297 22.82 19.69 8.49
N LEU A 298 22.34 19.39 9.70
CA LEU A 298 20.92 19.36 10.01
C LEU A 298 20.42 20.77 10.36
N PRO A 299 19.16 21.11 10.04
CA PRO A 299 18.53 22.35 10.50
C PRO A 299 18.64 22.55 12.01
N LYS A 300 18.73 23.81 12.46
CA LYS A 300 18.92 24.10 13.89
C LYS A 300 17.73 23.63 14.74
N ASN A 301 16.52 23.81 14.23
CA ASN A 301 15.26 23.54 14.94
C ASN A 301 14.55 22.30 14.38
N LEU A 302 15.30 21.22 14.17
CA LEU A 302 14.76 19.98 13.61
C LEU A 302 13.96 19.20 14.68
N PHE A 303 12.66 19.04 14.43
CA PHE A 303 11.75 18.22 15.25
C PHE A 303 11.39 16.92 14.56
N ILE A 304 11.55 15.81 15.28
CA ILE A 304 11.27 14.45 14.82
C ILE A 304 10.51 13.70 15.91
N GLY A 305 9.23 13.44 15.69
CA GLY A 305 8.38 12.76 16.67
C GLY A 305 8.66 11.26 16.83
N GLY A 306 9.53 10.69 16.00
CA GLY A 306 10.00 9.30 16.06
C GLY A 306 11.52 9.20 16.16
N ARG A 307 12.14 8.46 15.23
CA ARG A 307 13.61 8.24 15.19
C ARG A 307 14.25 9.02 14.05
N LEU A 308 15.51 9.39 14.22
CA LEU A 308 16.36 10.02 13.22
C LEU A 308 17.40 9.02 12.72
N ASN A 309 17.54 8.83 11.42
CA ASN A 309 18.67 8.10 10.83
C ASN A 309 19.52 9.01 9.94
N ILE A 310 20.76 9.22 10.36
CA ILE A 310 21.79 9.99 9.65
C ILE A 310 23.04 9.15 9.33
N GLU A 311 22.93 7.81 9.36
CA GLU A 311 24.00 6.90 9.01
C GLU A 311 24.53 7.16 7.60
N SER A 312 25.84 7.03 7.42
CA SER A 312 26.49 7.22 6.11
C SER A 312 26.21 8.58 5.46
N THR A 313 26.01 9.63 6.26
CA THR A 313 25.98 11.03 5.81
C THR A 313 27.33 11.72 6.01
N LYS A 314 27.41 13.01 5.66
CA LYS A 314 28.57 13.87 5.95
C LYS A 314 28.35 14.74 7.20
N ILE A 315 27.32 14.45 8.00
CA ILE A 315 26.99 15.17 9.21
C ILE A 315 28.08 14.93 10.26
N LYS A 316 28.67 16.03 10.75
CA LYS A 316 29.69 16.01 11.81
C LYS A 316 29.18 16.49 13.15
N LEU A 317 28.08 17.24 13.18
CA LEU A 317 27.54 17.85 14.39
C LEU A 317 26.01 17.68 14.42
N LEU A 318 25.50 17.25 15.57
CA LEU A 318 24.08 17.37 15.90
C LEU A 318 23.75 18.83 16.28
N PRO A 319 22.59 19.39 15.87
CA PRO A 319 22.23 20.76 16.18
C PRO A 319 21.87 20.95 17.67
N GLU A 320 22.10 22.15 18.21
CA GLU A 320 21.89 22.43 19.65
C GLU A 320 20.42 22.27 20.09
N ASN A 321 19.47 22.58 19.21
CA ASN A 321 18.03 22.46 19.48
C ASN A 321 17.41 21.22 18.80
N LEU A 322 18.20 20.15 18.62
CA LEU A 322 17.69 18.89 18.10
C LEU A 322 16.60 18.33 19.01
N SER A 323 15.42 18.04 18.46
CA SER A 323 14.36 17.32 19.17
C SER A 323 14.00 16.02 18.46
N VAL A 324 14.15 14.91 19.19
CA VAL A 324 13.91 13.54 18.70
C VAL A 324 13.25 12.73 19.81
N ALA A 325 12.15 12.04 19.52
CA ALA A 325 11.42 11.33 20.58
C ALA A 325 11.99 9.94 20.90
N CYS A 326 12.39 9.17 19.89
CA CYS A 326 12.59 7.72 20.04
C CYS A 326 14.01 7.20 19.79
N GLY A 327 14.89 7.96 19.13
CA GLY A 327 16.28 7.54 18.94
C GLY A 327 16.99 8.12 17.73
N ILE A 328 18.31 8.00 17.74
CA ILE A 328 19.20 8.49 16.69
C ILE A 328 20.12 7.35 16.24
N TYR A 329 20.06 7.03 14.95
CA TYR A 329 21.00 6.14 14.26
C TYR A 329 22.03 7.00 13.54
N LEU A 330 23.31 6.79 13.86
CA LEU A 330 24.43 7.58 13.33
C LEU A 330 25.73 6.77 13.30
N ASP A 331 26.67 7.22 12.47
CA ASP A 331 28.04 6.69 12.46
C ASP A 331 28.81 7.31 13.65
N VAL A 332 28.91 6.60 14.77
CA VAL A 332 29.47 7.15 16.04
C VAL A 332 30.90 7.70 15.90
N ASP A 333 31.67 7.18 14.95
CA ASP A 333 33.05 7.61 14.67
C ASP A 333 33.14 8.93 13.89
N LYS A 334 32.04 9.39 13.26
CA LYS A 334 32.01 10.59 12.41
C LYS A 334 31.41 11.81 13.09
N VAL A 335 30.52 11.60 14.06
CA VAL A 335 29.84 12.69 14.76
C VAL A 335 30.71 13.18 15.91
N GLN A 336 31.07 14.45 15.86
CA GLN A 336 32.10 15.03 16.72
C GLN A 336 31.56 15.52 18.05
N ASN A 337 30.27 15.87 18.16
CA ASN A 337 29.68 16.40 19.39
C ASN A 337 28.86 15.35 20.16
N ILE A 338 29.32 14.10 20.11
CA ILE A 338 28.89 13.00 20.96
C ILE A 338 30.09 12.40 21.69
N VAL A 339 29.81 11.55 22.66
CA VAL A 339 30.79 10.64 23.29
C VAL A 339 30.18 9.27 23.32
N TYR A 340 30.95 8.25 22.91
CA TYR A 340 30.48 6.87 22.89
C TYR A 340 31.49 5.92 23.52
N ARG A 341 31.01 4.76 23.93
CA ARG A 341 31.82 3.61 24.33
C ARG A 341 31.21 2.34 23.74
N LYS A 342 32.08 1.43 23.31
CA LYS A 342 31.69 0.08 22.88
C LYS A 342 31.75 -0.84 24.09
N SER A 343 30.70 -1.63 24.29
CA SER A 343 30.67 -2.67 25.31
C SER A 343 30.76 -4.03 24.61
N ASN A 344 31.76 -4.82 25.02
CA ASN A 344 31.92 -6.21 24.56
C ASN A 344 31.18 -7.20 25.47
N GLN A 345 30.32 -6.71 26.38
CA GLN A 345 29.60 -7.52 27.36
C GLN A 345 28.08 -7.33 27.21
N GLY A 346 27.35 -8.44 27.16
CA GLY A 346 25.88 -8.48 27.04
C GLY A 346 25.33 -8.00 25.69
N ASN A 347 24.06 -7.61 25.68
CA ASN A 347 23.32 -7.27 24.45
C ASN A 347 23.44 -5.79 24.04
N LEU A 348 24.09 -4.95 24.85
CA LEU A 348 24.36 -3.54 24.53
C LEU A 348 25.76 -3.41 23.95
N THR A 349 25.85 -3.21 22.64
CA THR A 349 27.14 -3.15 21.92
C THR A 349 27.74 -1.75 21.90
N THR A 350 26.92 -0.70 21.84
CA THR A 350 27.35 0.70 21.84
C THR A 350 26.40 1.54 22.69
N ILE A 351 26.97 2.37 23.55
CA ILE A 351 26.27 3.41 24.32
C ILE A 351 26.89 4.74 23.93
N PHE A 352 26.07 5.71 23.53
CA PHE A 352 26.56 7.07 23.31
C PHE A 352 25.68 8.11 24.00
N ALA A 353 26.33 9.18 24.45
CA ALA A 353 25.69 10.37 24.96
C ALA A 353 25.69 11.45 23.86
N CYS A 354 24.60 12.22 23.79
CA CYS A 354 24.47 13.39 22.93
C CYS A 354 23.65 14.49 23.62
N TRP A 355 23.63 15.68 23.04
CA TRP A 355 22.73 16.75 23.44
C TRP A 355 21.49 16.75 22.55
N ALA A 356 20.32 16.53 23.13
CA ALA A 356 19.03 16.51 22.44
C ALA A 356 17.89 16.82 23.42
N ASN A 357 16.75 17.30 22.93
CA ASN A 357 15.57 17.62 23.75
C ASN A 357 15.89 18.55 24.94
N GLY A 358 16.86 19.47 24.76
CA GLY A 358 17.27 20.42 25.80
C GLY A 358 18.12 19.83 26.94
N GLY A 359 18.63 18.61 26.81
CA GLY A 359 19.46 17.97 27.84
C GLY A 359 20.42 16.89 27.31
N PHE A 360 21.13 16.24 28.24
CA PHE A 360 21.92 15.06 27.93
C PHE A 360 21.01 13.86 27.70
N ALA A 361 21.17 13.21 26.55
CA ALA A 361 20.44 12.01 26.18
C ALA A 361 21.40 10.84 25.96
N ILE A 362 20.98 9.65 26.38
CA ILE A 362 21.67 8.38 26.14
C ILE A 362 20.96 7.64 25.01
N GLN A 363 21.72 7.18 24.02
CA GLN A 363 21.30 6.16 23.06
C GLN A 363 22.00 4.85 23.41
N ALA A 364 21.19 3.80 23.57
CA ALA A 364 21.64 2.41 23.67
C ALA A 364 20.59 1.52 22.98
N ASN A 365 20.91 0.26 22.67
CA ASN A 365 19.99 -0.65 21.97
C ASN A 365 18.55 -0.58 22.52
N GLY A 366 17.58 -0.17 21.70
CA GLY A 366 16.18 -0.04 22.09
C GLY A 366 15.82 1.14 23.03
N PHE A 367 16.79 1.97 23.45
CA PHE A 367 16.57 3.10 24.36
C PHE A 367 17.11 4.42 23.80
N PHE A 368 16.31 5.46 23.91
CA PHE A 368 16.73 6.84 23.78
C PHE A 368 16.01 7.71 24.81
N GLY A 369 16.75 8.50 25.57
CA GLY A 369 16.14 9.37 26.57
C GLY A 369 17.13 9.91 27.59
N THR A 370 16.61 10.46 28.68
CA THR A 370 17.39 11.04 29.78
C THR A 370 18.29 10.00 30.46
N VAL A 371 19.33 10.47 31.15
CA VAL A 371 20.23 9.63 31.97
C VAL A 371 19.46 8.83 33.03
N ASP A 372 18.55 9.45 33.78
CA ASP A 372 17.73 8.76 34.79
C ASP A 372 16.84 7.68 34.17
N GLY A 373 16.21 8.00 33.04
CA GLY A 373 15.43 7.04 32.25
C GLY A 373 16.27 5.84 31.82
N PHE A 374 17.53 6.06 31.41
CA PHE A 374 18.44 4.99 31.06
C PHE A 374 18.77 4.13 32.29
N TYR A 375 19.07 4.75 33.43
CA TYR A 375 19.38 4.04 34.67
C TYR A 375 18.24 3.15 35.14
N LYS A 376 17.01 3.67 35.08
CA LYS A 376 15.80 2.92 35.39
C LYS A 376 15.63 1.71 34.45
N MET A 377 15.74 1.92 33.13
CA MET A 377 15.64 0.85 32.15
C MET A 377 16.68 -0.25 32.40
N ILE A 378 17.91 0.15 32.73
CA ILE A 378 19.00 -0.79 33.01
C ILE A 378 18.73 -1.61 34.29
N ASP A 379 18.24 -0.99 35.36
CA ASP A 379 17.89 -1.70 36.61
C ASP A 379 16.75 -2.70 36.43
N GLU A 380 15.79 -2.38 35.56
CA GLU A 380 14.61 -3.23 35.32
C GLU A 380 14.94 -4.44 34.43
N ASN A 381 15.92 -4.32 33.53
CA ASN A 381 16.13 -5.30 32.45
C ASN A 381 17.45 -6.08 32.54
N PHE A 382 18.36 -5.72 33.45
CA PHE A 382 19.67 -6.36 33.55
C PHE A 382 20.01 -6.79 34.98
N SER A 383 20.88 -7.78 35.12
CA SER A 383 21.40 -8.19 36.44
C SER A 383 22.12 -7.01 37.12
N THR A 384 22.12 -6.99 38.45
CA THR A 384 22.78 -5.92 39.24
C THR A 384 24.22 -5.66 38.80
N GLU A 385 24.99 -6.71 38.50
CA GLU A 385 26.37 -6.59 38.04
C GLU A 385 26.46 -5.88 36.67
N ASN A 386 25.62 -6.27 35.70
CA ASN A 386 25.58 -5.63 34.38
C ASN A 386 25.03 -4.21 34.46
N ALA A 387 24.06 -3.98 35.34
CA ALA A 387 23.46 -2.67 35.55
C ALA A 387 24.49 -1.65 36.04
N ILE A 388 25.29 -1.99 37.05
CA ILE A 388 26.39 -1.15 37.55
C ILE A 388 27.36 -0.79 36.41
N LYS A 389 27.73 -1.77 35.57
CA LYS A 389 28.65 -1.56 34.44
C LYS A 389 28.08 -0.60 33.40
N TYR A 390 26.85 -0.82 32.93
CA TYR A 390 26.24 0.03 31.90
C TYR A 390 25.98 1.46 32.39
N LYS A 391 25.56 1.62 33.64
CA LYS A 391 25.40 2.93 34.27
C LYS A 391 26.72 3.68 34.32
N LYS A 392 27.80 3.03 34.75
CA LYS A 392 29.14 3.62 34.77
C LYS A 392 29.58 4.07 33.37
N ILE A 393 29.38 3.24 32.34
CA ILE A 393 29.70 3.60 30.96
C ILE A 393 28.90 4.83 30.51
N ALA A 394 27.60 4.87 30.77
CA ALA A 394 26.75 6.01 30.40
C ALA A 394 27.16 7.29 31.15
N GLN A 395 27.47 7.19 32.44
CA GLN A 395 27.97 8.31 33.25
C GLN A 395 29.27 8.88 32.67
N GLU A 396 30.25 8.03 32.39
CA GLU A 396 31.54 8.44 31.80
C GLU A 396 31.34 9.14 30.44
N CYS A 397 30.44 8.61 29.59
CA CYS A 397 30.08 9.26 28.33
C CYS A 397 29.50 10.67 28.54
N VAL A 398 28.63 10.84 29.53
CA VAL A 398 27.95 12.11 29.79
C VAL A 398 28.89 13.14 30.42
N GLU A 399 29.73 12.75 31.37
CA GLU A 399 30.72 13.63 32.01
C GLU A 399 31.73 14.16 30.98
N GLU A 400 32.25 13.28 30.12
CA GLU A 400 33.14 13.68 29.02
C GLU A 400 32.42 14.59 28.02
N LEU A 401 31.15 14.28 27.68
CA LEU A 401 30.37 15.12 26.78
C LEU A 401 30.08 16.49 27.39
N ALA A 402 29.82 16.58 28.70
CA ALA A 402 29.58 17.83 29.40
C ALA A 402 30.80 18.75 29.32
N GLN A 403 32.00 18.21 29.54
CA GLN A 403 33.25 18.94 29.34
C GLN A 403 33.41 19.39 27.88
N LYS A 404 33.17 18.47 26.93
CA LYS A 404 33.30 18.71 25.49
C LYS A 404 32.35 19.80 24.96
N LEU A 405 31.16 19.91 25.52
CA LEU A 405 30.15 20.91 25.16
C LEU A 405 30.18 22.17 26.04
N ASN A 406 31.09 22.24 27.02
CA ASN A 406 31.13 23.28 28.05
C ASN A 406 29.76 23.49 28.74
N LYS A 407 29.17 22.38 29.19
CA LYS A 407 27.88 22.35 29.91
C LYS A 407 28.09 21.79 31.34
N PRO A 408 27.25 22.19 32.32
CA PRO A 408 27.32 21.62 33.66
C PRO A 408 27.12 20.11 33.58
N SER A 409 27.98 19.34 34.25
CA SER A 409 27.78 17.90 34.38
C SER A 409 26.46 17.64 35.11
N PRO A 410 25.59 16.74 34.62
CA PRO A 410 24.47 16.26 35.40
C PRO A 410 25.03 15.56 36.65
N ARG A 411 24.39 15.82 37.79
CA ARG A 411 24.79 15.29 39.10
C ARG A 411 24.33 13.87 39.30
#